data_AF-A0A0D2S0V1-F1
#
_entry.id   AF-A0A0D2S0V1-F1
#
_cell.length_a   1.000
_cell.length_b   1.000
_cell.length_c   1.000
_cell.angle_alpha   90.00
_cell.angle_beta   90.00
_cell.angle_gamma   90.00
#
_symmetry.space_group_name_H-M   'P 1'
#
loop_
_entity.id
_entity.type
_entity.pdbx_description
1 polymer ?
#
loop_
_entity_poly.entity_id
_entity_poly.type
_entity_poly.pdbx_seq_one_letter_code
_entity_poly.pdbx_strand_id
1 'polypeptide(L)'
;MTAILERHESESLWGRFYNWITSTKNRLYIEWFGVLMIPTLLIVTFVFIIAFIATPPIDIDGIREPVFGYLLYENNIIYGVIIPTFAAIEWELSFCQDMRPWTTVAYSTPVVVATTAEHNILMHMFHMLGIVGIFGGSLFSAMFGSMLTSSLIRETTENESTNGGYRFDQEKEIYNTVTTHHYFGRLIFQYVSFKNSHSLHFS
;
A
#
# COMPACT_ATOMS: atom_id res chain seq x y z
N MET A 1 18.27 -18.92 41.92
CA MET A 1 16.93 -18.98 41.28
C MET A 1 15.88 -18.08 41.97
N THR A 2 16.23 -17.36 43.05
CA THR A 2 15.30 -16.53 43.85
C THR A 2 15.25 -15.04 43.44
N ALA A 3 16.32 -14.49 42.86
CA ALA A 3 16.40 -13.06 42.49
C ALA A 3 15.52 -12.63 41.30
N ILE A 4 14.99 -13.58 40.50
CA ILE A 4 14.12 -13.27 39.35
C ILE A 4 12.66 -13.11 39.80
N LEU A 5 12.25 -13.78 40.88
CA LEU A 5 10.88 -13.69 41.42
C LEU A 5 10.66 -12.39 42.21
N GLU A 6 11.64 -11.94 43.00
CA GLU A 6 11.52 -10.68 43.78
C GLU A 6 11.46 -9.42 42.90
N ARG A 7 12.11 -9.42 41.72
CA ARG A 7 12.06 -8.26 40.81
C ARG A 7 10.66 -8.03 40.24
N HIS A 8 9.87 -9.09 40.10
CA HIS A 8 8.54 -9.04 39.50
C HIS A 8 7.45 -8.49 40.45
N GLU A 9 7.74 -8.38 41.75
CA GLU A 9 6.80 -7.84 42.76
C GLU A 9 6.93 -6.31 42.99
N SER A 10 7.96 -5.65 42.43
CA SER A 10 8.20 -4.21 42.65
C SER A 10 7.93 -3.29 41.45
N GLU A 11 7.54 -3.83 40.30
CA GLU A 11 7.23 -3.00 39.12
C GLU A 11 5.81 -2.44 39.20
N SER A 12 5.71 -1.10 39.12
CA SER A 12 4.42 -0.42 39.01
C SER A 12 3.59 -0.93 37.81
N LEU A 13 2.26 -0.84 37.89
CA LEU A 13 1.37 -1.21 36.78
C LEU A 13 1.75 -0.51 35.47
N TRP A 14 2.21 0.75 35.57
CA TRP A 14 2.72 1.51 34.44
C TRP A 14 4.02 0.94 33.86
N GLY A 15 4.96 0.51 34.71
CA GLY A 15 6.20 -0.13 34.27
C GLY A 15 5.93 -1.44 33.51
N ARG A 16 4.98 -2.25 34.00
CA ARG A 16 4.54 -3.48 33.32
C ARG A 16 3.90 -3.18 31.96
N PHE A 17 3.06 -2.16 31.89
CA PHE A 17 2.41 -1.72 30.65
C PHE A 17 3.42 -1.20 29.63
N TYR A 18 4.35 -0.34 30.06
CA TYR A 18 5.44 0.17 29.25
C TYR A 18 6.28 -0.97 28.66
N ASN A 19 6.76 -1.88 29.52
CA ASN A 19 7.57 -3.03 29.13
C ASN A 19 6.81 -3.95 28.15
N TRP A 20 5.49 -4.05 28.27
CA TRP A 20 4.65 -4.83 27.37
C TRP A 20 4.48 -4.17 26.00
N ILE A 21 4.24 -2.86 25.95
CA ILE A 21 4.07 -2.11 24.67
C ILE A 21 5.35 -2.12 23.84
N THR A 22 6.51 -1.93 24.48
CA THR A 22 7.81 -1.87 23.80
C THR A 22 8.48 -3.24 23.64
N SER A 23 7.77 -4.33 23.95
CA SER A 23 8.32 -5.69 23.87
C SER A 23 8.51 -6.15 22.43
N THR A 24 9.73 -6.58 22.09
CA THR A 24 10.07 -7.23 20.81
C THR A 24 9.63 -8.69 20.75
N LYS A 25 9.12 -9.25 21.85
CA LYS A 25 8.63 -10.63 21.91
C LYS A 25 7.15 -10.75 21.53
N ASN A 26 6.45 -9.64 21.33
CA ASN A 26 5.07 -9.66 20.88
C ASN A 26 5.03 -10.12 19.41
N ARG A 27 4.01 -10.94 19.04
CA ARG A 27 3.84 -11.43 17.67
C ARG A 27 3.61 -10.29 16.67
N LEU A 28 2.89 -9.26 17.11
CA LEU A 28 2.72 -7.99 16.41
C LEU A 28 3.32 -6.90 17.28
N TYR A 29 4.18 -6.10 16.69
CA TYR A 29 4.82 -5.00 17.38
C TYR A 29 3.84 -3.83 17.57
N ILE A 30 3.82 -3.24 18.76
CA ILE A 30 2.84 -2.21 19.15
C ILE A 30 3.52 -0.85 19.21
N GLU A 31 4.43 -0.64 20.17
CA GLU A 31 4.99 0.68 20.48
C GLU A 31 3.94 1.76 20.77
N TRP A 32 4.40 2.98 21.06
CA TRP A 32 3.51 4.12 21.28
C TRP A 32 2.67 4.48 20.06
N PHE A 33 3.18 4.25 18.85
CA PHE A 33 2.40 4.46 17.63
C PHE A 33 1.23 3.46 17.52
N GLY A 34 1.45 2.19 17.86
CA GLY A 34 0.41 1.15 17.83
C GLY A 34 -0.76 1.41 18.78
N VAL A 35 -0.51 2.08 19.91
CA VAL A 35 -1.58 2.46 20.86
C VAL A 35 -2.64 3.35 20.19
N LEU A 36 -2.23 4.22 19.26
CA LEU A 36 -3.16 5.04 18.48
C LEU A 36 -3.62 4.34 17.20
N MET A 37 -2.66 3.75 16.48
CA MET A 37 -2.91 3.14 15.17
C MET A 37 -3.95 2.02 15.25
N ILE A 38 -3.86 1.13 16.26
CA ILE A 38 -4.73 -0.06 16.35
C ILE A 38 -6.21 0.36 16.52
N PRO A 39 -6.59 1.20 17.52
CA PRO A 39 -7.96 1.67 17.62
C PRO A 39 -8.45 2.42 16.39
N THR A 40 -7.61 3.31 15.80
CA THR A 40 -8.04 4.10 14.63
C THR A 40 -8.28 3.22 13.42
N LEU A 41 -7.40 2.27 13.12
CA LEU A 41 -7.57 1.38 11.98
C LEU A 41 -8.75 0.43 12.17
N LEU A 42 -8.98 -0.06 13.39
CA LEU A 42 -10.14 -0.91 13.68
C LEU A 42 -11.45 -0.16 13.47
N ILE A 43 -11.56 1.07 13.98
CA ILE A 43 -12.76 1.90 13.80
C ILE A 43 -12.97 2.20 12.32
N VAL A 44 -11.93 2.67 11.61
CA VAL A 44 -12.02 2.98 10.17
C VAL A 44 -12.44 1.76 9.37
N THR A 45 -11.84 0.59 9.63
CA THR A 45 -12.18 -0.66 8.94
C THR A 45 -13.61 -1.07 9.21
N PHE A 46 -14.07 -0.98 10.46
CA PHE A 46 -15.43 -1.36 10.83
C PHE A 46 -16.48 -0.43 10.21
N VAL A 47 -16.25 0.88 10.28
CA VAL A 47 -17.10 1.90 9.64
C VAL A 47 -17.13 1.71 8.13
N PHE A 48 -15.97 1.46 7.50
CA PHE A 48 -15.88 1.18 6.06
C PHE A 48 -16.72 -0.03 5.66
N ILE A 49 -16.61 -1.15 6.38
CA ILE A 49 -17.37 -2.37 6.09
C ILE A 49 -18.88 -2.13 6.22
N ILE A 50 -19.32 -1.52 7.32
CA ILE A 50 -20.75 -1.25 7.54
C ILE A 50 -21.29 -0.30 6.47
N ALA A 51 -20.56 0.78 6.18
CA ALA A 51 -20.96 1.73 5.17
C ALA A 51 -21.07 1.06 3.79
N PHE A 52 -20.04 0.31 3.38
CA PHE A 52 -20.05 -0.37 2.09
C PHE A 52 -21.23 -1.35 1.92
N ILE A 53 -21.67 -1.97 3.02
CA ILE A 53 -22.79 -2.92 2.99
C ILE A 53 -24.16 -2.22 3.07
N ALA A 54 -24.33 -1.24 3.97
CA ALA A 54 -25.65 -0.84 4.44
C ALA A 54 -25.83 0.67 4.70
N THR A 55 -24.99 1.56 4.16
CA THR A 55 -25.26 3.01 4.30
C THR A 55 -26.61 3.37 3.67
N PRO A 56 -27.38 4.34 4.20
CA PRO A 56 -28.48 4.91 3.45
C PRO A 56 -28.03 5.64 2.16
N PRO A 57 -28.95 5.92 1.23
CA PRO A 57 -28.72 6.83 0.11
C PRO A 57 -28.18 8.20 0.59
N ILE A 58 -27.20 8.76 -0.13
CA ILE A 58 -26.58 10.05 0.19
C ILE A 58 -26.78 11.01 -0.98
N ASP A 59 -27.29 12.21 -0.70
CA ASP A 59 -27.40 13.32 -1.65
C ASP A 59 -26.05 14.03 -1.75
N ILE A 60 -25.33 13.80 -2.84
CA ILE A 60 -23.97 14.31 -3.05
C ILE A 60 -24.03 15.80 -3.36
N ASP A 61 -24.80 16.16 -4.38
CA ASP A 61 -24.79 17.52 -4.93
C ASP A 61 -25.72 18.49 -4.19
N GLY A 62 -26.43 18.02 -3.15
CA GLY A 62 -27.39 18.83 -2.38
C GLY A 62 -28.64 19.22 -3.18
N ILE A 63 -28.86 18.56 -4.32
CA ILE A 63 -29.98 18.82 -5.24
C ILE A 63 -31.19 17.94 -4.96
N ARG A 64 -31.17 17.19 -3.85
CA ARG A 64 -32.21 16.22 -3.43
C ARG A 64 -32.32 15.00 -4.33
N GLU A 65 -31.22 14.60 -4.97
CA GLU A 65 -31.12 13.39 -5.79
C GLU A 65 -30.13 12.41 -5.14
N PRO A 66 -30.61 11.52 -4.25
CA PRO A 66 -29.73 10.61 -3.54
C PRO A 66 -29.08 9.57 -4.44
N VAL A 67 -27.77 9.37 -4.25
CA VAL A 67 -26.98 8.33 -4.91
C VAL A 67 -26.89 7.10 -3.99
N PHE A 68 -27.00 5.91 -4.58
CA PHE A 68 -26.93 4.63 -3.87
C PHE A 68 -25.62 3.91 -4.19
N GLY A 69 -24.70 3.86 -3.23
CA GLY A 69 -23.38 3.24 -3.41
C GLY A 69 -23.14 1.93 -2.64
N TYR A 70 -24.12 1.41 -1.90
CA TYR A 70 -23.92 0.27 -1.00
C TYR A 70 -24.46 -1.06 -1.55
N LEU A 71 -23.93 -2.19 -1.07
CA LEU A 71 -24.22 -3.53 -1.61
C LEU A 71 -25.67 -3.99 -1.43
N LEU A 72 -26.33 -3.64 -0.32
CA LEU A 72 -27.74 -4.04 -0.09
C LEU A 72 -28.73 -3.40 -1.08
N TYR A 73 -28.33 -2.34 -1.79
CA TYR A 73 -29.10 -1.74 -2.88
C TYR A 73 -28.64 -2.26 -4.25
N GLU A 74 -28.42 -3.58 -4.34
CA GLU A 74 -28.12 -4.28 -5.59
C GLU A 74 -26.83 -3.84 -6.32
N ASN A 75 -25.96 -3.08 -5.65
CA ASN A 75 -24.63 -2.80 -6.17
C ASN A 75 -23.73 -4.05 -6.06
N ASN A 76 -22.88 -4.26 -7.05
CA ASN A 76 -21.82 -5.27 -6.98
C ASN A 76 -20.52 -4.67 -6.42
N ILE A 77 -19.47 -5.48 -6.25
CA ILE A 77 -18.18 -5.03 -5.69
C ILE A 77 -17.50 -3.95 -6.55
N ILE A 78 -17.81 -3.88 -7.86
CA ILE A 78 -17.22 -2.92 -8.80
C ILE A 78 -17.94 -1.56 -8.73
N TYR A 79 -19.27 -1.57 -8.61
CA TYR A 79 -20.10 -0.36 -8.54
C TYR A 79 -20.32 0.15 -7.11
N GLY A 80 -20.09 -0.70 -6.10
CA GLY A 80 -20.15 -0.30 -4.71
C GLY A 80 -19.13 0.80 -4.40
N VAL A 81 -19.57 1.86 -3.75
CA VAL A 81 -18.76 3.02 -3.38
C VAL A 81 -19.27 3.63 -2.08
N ILE A 82 -18.34 4.06 -1.21
CA ILE A 82 -18.68 4.92 -0.08
C ILE A 82 -18.69 6.36 -0.57
N ILE A 83 -19.86 6.99 -0.46
CA ILE A 83 -20.10 8.33 -0.99
C ILE A 83 -19.51 9.39 -0.05
N PRO A 84 -18.68 10.32 -0.54
CA PRO A 84 -18.13 11.41 0.27
C PRO A 84 -19.21 12.44 0.65
N THR A 85 -19.10 13.04 1.84
CA THR A 85 -20.11 13.96 2.41
C THR A 85 -19.84 15.44 2.11
N PHE A 86 -18.68 15.78 1.52
CA PHE A 86 -18.21 17.17 1.43
C PHE A 86 -19.02 18.04 0.46
N ALA A 87 -19.62 17.46 -0.57
CA ALA A 87 -20.34 18.21 -1.60
C ALA A 87 -21.63 18.90 -1.06
N ALA A 88 -22.39 18.25 -0.17
CA ALA A 88 -23.55 18.85 0.48
C ALA A 88 -23.17 19.95 1.49
N ILE A 89 -22.05 19.77 2.23
CA ILE A 89 -21.58 20.74 3.23
C ILE A 89 -20.88 21.94 2.58
N GLU A 90 -20.09 21.73 1.52
CA GLU A 90 -19.43 22.79 0.77
C GLU A 90 -20.40 23.61 -0.08
N TRP A 91 -21.49 23.04 -0.58
CA TRP A 91 -22.55 23.80 -1.24
C TRP A 91 -23.22 24.78 -0.27
N GLU A 92 -23.55 24.32 0.93
CA GLU A 92 -24.16 25.14 1.99
C GLU A 92 -23.20 26.25 2.47
N LEU A 93 -21.89 25.96 2.55
CA LEU A 93 -20.85 26.95 2.89
C LEU A 93 -20.56 27.93 1.73
N SER A 94 -20.55 27.46 0.48
CA SER A 94 -20.28 28.27 -0.72
C SER A 94 -21.41 29.23 -1.03
N PHE A 95 -22.67 28.86 -0.76
CA PHE A 95 -23.83 29.73 -0.86
C PHE A 95 -23.76 30.87 0.18
N CYS A 96 -23.18 30.62 1.36
CA CYS A 96 -22.88 31.66 2.34
C CYS A 96 -21.72 32.60 1.93
N GLN A 97 -20.90 32.24 0.93
CA GLN A 97 -19.67 32.96 0.57
C GLN A 97 -19.57 33.41 -0.91
N ASP A 98 -20.62 33.23 -1.73
CA ASP A 98 -20.64 33.54 -3.17
C ASP A 98 -19.43 32.97 -3.94
N MET A 99 -18.92 31.80 -3.54
CA MET A 99 -17.80 31.13 -4.20
C MET A 99 -18.27 29.97 -5.09
N ARG A 100 -17.56 29.74 -6.20
CA ARG A 100 -17.84 28.61 -7.11
C ARG A 100 -17.41 27.28 -6.44
N PRO A 101 -18.22 26.21 -6.44
CA PRO A 101 -17.90 24.95 -5.79
C PRO A 101 -17.12 24.04 -6.76
N TRP A 102 -15.79 24.19 -6.81
CA TRP A 102 -14.92 23.42 -7.73
C TRP A 102 -14.30 22.16 -7.08
N THR A 103 -14.72 21.80 -5.86
CA THR A 103 -14.19 20.64 -5.10
C THR A 103 -15.15 19.44 -5.02
N THR A 104 -16.39 19.57 -5.48
CA THR A 104 -17.46 18.54 -5.40
C THR A 104 -17.24 17.31 -6.29
N VAL A 105 -16.47 17.40 -7.37
CA VAL A 105 -16.45 16.36 -8.44
C VAL A 105 -15.48 15.21 -8.18
N ALA A 106 -14.93 15.10 -6.97
CA ALA A 106 -13.82 14.21 -6.70
C ALA A 106 -14.21 12.96 -5.86
N TYR A 107 -13.85 11.79 -6.40
CA TYR A 107 -13.51 10.50 -5.76
C TYR A 107 -14.60 9.41 -5.87
N SER A 108 -14.47 8.34 -6.68
CA SER A 108 -13.31 7.47 -6.93
C SER A 108 -13.21 6.82 -8.34
N THR A 109 -14.20 6.96 -9.20
CA THR A 109 -14.13 6.72 -10.67
C THR A 109 -14.36 7.98 -11.52
N PRO A 110 -15.09 9.02 -11.08
CA PRO A 110 -15.19 10.26 -11.83
C PRO A 110 -13.96 11.18 -11.67
N VAL A 111 -13.02 10.94 -10.73
CA VAL A 111 -11.84 11.83 -10.57
C VAL A 111 -11.00 11.88 -11.81
N VAL A 112 -10.64 10.73 -12.38
CA VAL A 112 -9.72 10.70 -13.53
C VAL A 112 -10.40 11.33 -14.73
N VAL A 113 -11.70 11.08 -14.92
CA VAL A 113 -12.49 11.64 -16.02
C VAL A 113 -12.71 13.14 -15.83
N ALA A 114 -13.09 13.58 -14.64
CA ALA A 114 -13.34 14.99 -14.31
C ALA A 114 -12.04 15.81 -14.27
N THR A 115 -10.97 15.31 -13.66
CA THR A 115 -9.65 15.99 -13.70
C THR A 115 -9.06 15.99 -15.10
N THR A 116 -9.36 14.99 -15.94
CA THR A 116 -9.03 15.06 -17.36
C THR A 116 -9.85 16.13 -18.07
N ALA A 117 -11.17 16.19 -17.85
CA ALA A 117 -12.05 17.15 -18.51
C ALA A 117 -11.79 18.61 -18.09
N GLU A 118 -11.56 18.85 -16.80
CA GLU A 118 -11.41 20.18 -16.23
C GLU A 118 -9.97 20.68 -16.25
N HIS A 119 -9.00 19.78 -16.08
CA HIS A 119 -7.60 20.15 -15.87
C HIS A 119 -6.65 19.60 -16.95
N ASN A 120 -7.16 18.81 -17.91
CA ASN A 120 -6.37 18.17 -18.97
C ASN A 120 -5.13 17.44 -18.42
N ILE A 121 -5.33 16.70 -17.32
CA ILE A 121 -4.24 16.10 -16.54
C ILE A 121 -3.35 15.17 -17.37
N LEU A 122 -3.88 14.59 -18.45
CA LEU A 122 -3.13 13.77 -19.40
C LEU A 122 -1.92 14.49 -20.01
N MET A 123 -2.02 15.81 -20.20
CA MET A 123 -0.95 16.63 -20.76
C MET A 123 -0.01 17.19 -19.68
N HIS A 124 -0.29 16.96 -18.40
CA HIS A 124 0.49 17.50 -17.30
C HIS A 124 1.78 16.71 -17.08
N MET A 125 2.92 17.41 -16.98
CA MET A 125 4.23 16.79 -16.81
C MET A 125 4.32 15.84 -15.60
N PHE A 126 3.80 16.24 -14.44
CA PHE A 126 3.79 15.36 -13.25
C PHE A 126 2.98 14.08 -13.44
N HIS A 127 1.90 14.13 -14.23
CA HIS A 127 1.12 12.94 -14.56
C HIS A 127 1.91 12.01 -15.47
N MET A 128 2.56 12.54 -16.51
CA MET A 128 3.45 11.77 -17.39
C MET A 128 4.65 11.18 -16.64
N LEU A 129 5.25 11.92 -15.71
CA LEU A 129 6.32 11.40 -14.84
C LEU A 129 5.81 10.27 -13.94
N GLY A 130 4.60 10.39 -13.39
CA GLY A 130 3.95 9.32 -12.64
C GLY A 130 3.73 8.06 -13.48
N ILE A 131 3.24 8.21 -14.71
CA ILE A 131 3.08 7.11 -15.68
C ILE A 131 4.43 6.42 -15.94
N VAL A 132 5.48 7.19 -16.25
CA VAL A 132 6.82 6.64 -16.48
C VAL A 132 7.32 5.90 -15.24
N GLY A 133 7.05 6.40 -14.04
CA GLY A 133 7.41 5.72 -12.78
C GLY A 133 6.70 4.38 -12.59
N ILE A 134 5.40 4.30 -12.85
CA ILE A 134 4.62 3.06 -12.71
C ILE A 134 5.02 2.01 -13.77
N PHE A 135 5.11 2.42 -15.03
CA PHE A 135 5.56 1.53 -16.10
C PHE A 135 7.02 1.10 -15.93
N GLY A 136 7.90 2.03 -15.53
CA GLY A 136 9.29 1.73 -15.21
C GLY A 136 9.41 0.76 -14.05
N GLY A 137 8.73 1.04 -12.92
CA GLY A 137 8.77 0.19 -11.73
C GLY A 137 8.22 -1.22 -11.97
N SER A 138 7.12 -1.35 -12.72
CA SER A 138 6.58 -2.67 -13.08
C SER A 138 7.50 -3.44 -14.04
N LEU A 139 8.10 -2.75 -15.03
CA LEU A 139 9.09 -3.34 -15.92
C LEU A 139 10.33 -3.81 -15.15
N PHE A 140 10.90 -2.96 -14.28
CA PHE A 140 12.08 -3.31 -13.48
C PHE A 140 11.78 -4.42 -12.47
N SER A 141 10.59 -4.45 -11.88
CA SER A 141 10.17 -5.56 -11.01
C SER A 141 10.15 -6.89 -11.77
N ALA A 142 9.59 -6.92 -12.98
CA ALA A 142 9.55 -8.13 -13.81
C ALA A 142 10.95 -8.53 -14.33
N MET A 143 11.74 -7.56 -14.77
CA MET A 143 13.10 -7.74 -15.23
C MET A 143 13.99 -8.31 -14.12
N PHE A 144 13.91 -7.74 -12.92
CA PHE A 144 14.72 -8.18 -11.78
C PHE A 144 14.33 -9.60 -11.34
N GLY A 145 13.02 -9.87 -11.17
CA GLY A 145 12.55 -11.20 -10.80
C GLY A 145 12.95 -12.28 -11.81
N SER A 146 12.85 -12.00 -13.11
CA SER A 146 13.25 -12.95 -14.16
C SER A 146 14.76 -13.18 -14.22
N MET A 147 15.57 -12.13 -14.05
CA MET A 147 17.03 -12.23 -13.99
C MET A 147 17.53 -13.07 -12.80
N LEU A 148 17.00 -12.81 -11.60
CA LEU A 148 17.35 -13.59 -10.42
C LEU A 148 16.97 -15.06 -10.61
N THR A 149 15.75 -15.32 -11.09
CA THR A 149 15.25 -16.69 -11.31
C THR A 149 16.09 -17.44 -12.35
N SER A 150 16.57 -16.76 -13.39
CA SER A 150 17.40 -17.38 -14.45
C SER A 150 18.82 -17.74 -14.02
N SER A 151 19.30 -17.18 -12.91
CA SER A 151 20.70 -17.30 -12.45
C SER A 151 20.81 -18.02 -11.09
N LEU A 152 19.72 -18.65 -10.63
CA LEU A 152 19.70 -19.47 -9.42
C LEU A 152 20.72 -20.61 -9.52
N ILE A 153 21.45 -20.82 -8.42
CA ILE A 153 22.36 -21.95 -8.28
C ILE A 153 21.51 -23.20 -8.03
N ARG A 154 21.75 -24.26 -8.82
CA ARG A 154 20.98 -25.51 -8.70
C ARG A 154 21.40 -26.25 -7.43
N GLU A 155 20.53 -26.22 -6.42
CA GLU A 155 20.68 -26.94 -5.14
C GLU A 155 19.68 -28.09 -5.00
N THR A 156 18.71 -28.19 -5.92
CA THR A 156 17.61 -29.17 -5.88
C THR A 156 17.60 -30.11 -7.07
N THR A 157 16.87 -31.22 -6.93
CA THR A 157 16.53 -32.15 -7.99
C THR A 157 15.35 -31.66 -8.83
N GLU A 158 15.06 -32.33 -9.95
CA GLU A 158 13.97 -31.95 -10.88
C GLU A 158 12.57 -32.29 -10.34
N ASN A 159 12.48 -33.15 -9.31
CA ASN A 159 11.22 -33.61 -8.74
C ASN A 159 10.74 -32.75 -7.56
N GLU A 160 11.48 -31.72 -7.18
CA GLU A 160 11.15 -30.82 -6.07
C GLU A 160 11.22 -29.34 -6.52
N SER A 161 10.59 -28.45 -5.76
CA SER A 161 10.60 -27.02 -6.08
C SER A 161 11.99 -26.43 -5.87
N THR A 162 12.45 -25.58 -6.80
CA THR A 162 13.70 -24.82 -6.67
C THR A 162 13.75 -23.98 -5.39
N ASN A 163 12.60 -23.58 -4.84
CA ASN A 163 12.51 -22.83 -3.58
C ASN A 163 13.01 -23.65 -2.37
N GLY A 164 12.96 -24.98 -2.44
CA GLY A 164 13.50 -25.86 -1.39
C GLY A 164 15.03 -25.78 -1.24
N GLY A 165 15.72 -25.26 -2.26
CA GLY A 165 17.16 -25.00 -2.22
C GLY A 165 17.55 -23.80 -1.36
N TYR A 166 16.61 -22.91 -1.04
CA TYR A 166 16.85 -21.78 -0.14
C TYR A 166 16.61 -22.16 1.32
N ARG A 167 17.58 -21.88 2.19
CA ARG A 167 17.42 -22.00 3.65
C ARG A 167 17.45 -20.62 4.28
N PHE A 168 16.50 -20.34 5.18
CA PHE A 168 16.50 -19.10 5.94
C PHE A 168 17.76 -19.02 6.81
N ASP A 169 18.41 -17.85 6.85
CA ASP A 169 19.67 -17.59 7.55
C ASP A 169 20.93 -18.24 6.94
N GLN A 170 20.93 -18.49 5.62
CA GLN A 170 22.14 -18.91 4.91
C GLN A 170 23.06 -17.73 4.56
N GLU A 171 24.37 -17.94 4.64
CA GLU A 171 25.38 -16.91 4.34
C GLU A 171 25.71 -16.78 2.84
N LYS A 172 25.49 -17.83 2.05
CA LYS A 172 25.85 -17.86 0.62
C LYS A 172 24.75 -17.24 -0.24
N GLU A 173 25.17 -16.49 -1.27
CA GLU A 173 24.24 -15.99 -2.30
C GLU A 173 23.58 -17.16 -3.06
N ILE A 174 22.29 -17.03 -3.34
CA ILE A 174 21.48 -18.07 -4.01
C ILE A 174 21.49 -17.99 -5.53
N TYR A 175 22.01 -16.91 -6.09
CA TYR A 175 22.08 -16.68 -7.53
C TYR A 175 23.47 -16.15 -7.89
N ASN A 176 23.88 -16.38 -9.14
CA ASN A 176 25.17 -15.93 -9.62
C ASN A 176 25.07 -14.55 -10.28
N THR A 177 25.37 -13.50 -9.50
CA THR A 177 25.40 -12.08 -9.92
C THR A 177 26.21 -11.83 -11.19
N VAL A 178 27.33 -12.53 -11.38
CA VAL A 178 28.22 -12.37 -12.53
C VAL A 178 27.55 -12.88 -13.81
N THR A 179 26.90 -14.05 -13.73
CA THR A 179 26.15 -14.62 -14.86
C THR A 179 24.98 -13.71 -15.25
N THR A 180 24.26 -13.17 -14.26
CA THR A 180 23.16 -12.22 -14.47
C THR A 180 23.65 -10.96 -15.18
N HIS A 181 24.74 -10.36 -14.69
CA HIS A 181 25.34 -9.17 -15.26
C HIS A 181 25.73 -9.39 -16.73
N HIS A 182 26.35 -10.53 -17.02
CA HIS A 182 26.80 -10.88 -18.36
C HIS A 182 25.65 -11.17 -19.31
N TYR A 183 24.61 -11.87 -18.84
CA TYR A 183 23.38 -12.11 -19.61
C TYR A 183 22.73 -10.80 -20.02
N PHE A 184 22.48 -9.90 -19.05
CA PHE A 184 21.83 -8.63 -19.34
C PHE A 184 22.73 -7.68 -20.15
N GLY A 185 24.03 -7.68 -19.89
CA GLY A 185 25.00 -6.89 -20.64
C GLY A 185 25.11 -7.31 -22.11
N ARG A 186 24.82 -8.58 -22.42
CA ARG A 186 24.68 -9.08 -23.80
C ARG A 186 23.31 -8.81 -24.41
N LEU A 187 22.26 -8.75 -23.59
CA LEU A 187 20.88 -8.52 -24.04
C LEU A 187 20.67 -7.07 -24.52
N ILE A 188 21.21 -6.09 -23.79
CA ILE A 188 21.05 -4.67 -24.12
C ILE A 188 22.40 -4.05 -24.49
N PHE A 189 23.19 -3.62 -23.49
CA PHE A 189 24.54 -3.10 -23.67
C PHE A 189 25.35 -3.34 -22.39
N GLN A 190 26.64 -3.63 -22.53
CA GLN A 190 27.47 -4.01 -21.39
C GLN A 190 27.61 -2.91 -20.32
N TYR A 191 27.54 -1.64 -20.72
CA TYR A 191 27.62 -0.48 -19.82
C TYR A 191 26.35 -0.20 -19.02
N VAL A 192 25.21 -0.73 -19.47
CA VAL A 192 23.89 -0.52 -18.84
C VAL A 192 23.61 -1.60 -17.79
N SER A 193 24.41 -2.67 -17.76
CA SER A 193 24.23 -3.76 -16.81
C SER A 193 24.88 -3.47 -15.46
N PHE A 194 24.18 -3.79 -14.38
CA PHE A 194 24.64 -3.55 -13.02
C PHE A 194 25.70 -4.57 -12.61
N LYS A 195 26.86 -4.09 -12.17
CA LYS A 195 27.94 -4.93 -11.59
C LYS A 195 27.86 -5.04 -10.08
N ASN A 196 27.19 -4.10 -9.43
CA ASN A 196 27.07 -4.01 -7.98
C ASN A 196 25.60 -4.23 -7.59
N SER A 197 25.34 -5.20 -6.71
CA SER A 197 24.00 -5.52 -6.20
C SER A 197 23.37 -4.32 -5.46
N HIS A 198 24.14 -3.58 -4.67
CA HIS A 198 23.64 -2.42 -3.94
C HIS A 198 23.14 -1.31 -4.86
N SER A 199 23.84 -1.06 -5.97
CA SER A 199 23.41 -0.07 -6.96
C SER A 199 22.16 -0.53 -7.71
N LEU A 200 22.04 -1.84 -7.95
CA LEU A 200 20.86 -2.41 -8.60
C LEU A 200 19.62 -2.25 -7.71
N HIS A 201 19.71 -2.56 -6.42
CA HIS A 201 18.58 -2.46 -5.49
C HIS A 201 18.14 -1.03 -5.19
N PHE A 202 19.03 -0.06 -5.36
CA PHE A 202 18.72 1.37 -5.17
C PHE A 202 18.02 2.00 -6.39
N SER A 203 18.24 1.43 -7.58
CA SER A 203 17.72 1.95 -8.85
C SER A 203 16.27 1.52 -9.09
#